data_AF-A0A957NKD6-F1
#
_entry.id   AF-A0A957NKD6-F1
#
_cell.length_a   1.000
_cell.length_b   1.000
_cell.length_c   1.000
_cell.angle_alpha   90.00
_cell.angle_beta   90.00
_cell.angle_gamma   90.00
#
_symmetry.space_group_name_H-M   'P 1'
#
loop_
_entity.id
_entity.type
_entity.pdbx_description
1 polymer ?
#
loop_
_entity_poly.entity_id
_entity_poly.type
_entity_poly.pdbx_seq_one_letter_code
_entity_poly.pdbx_strand_id
1 'polypeptide(L)'
;MTSGGNSGQRRGLGRGLGALIVNTQAPATEVSATEAADAARTAGANGVPRVAVTAIAPNPHQPRTHFERAALEELAASIQEHGIIQPLIVTQAEYGQPAQYWIVAGERRWR
;
A
#
# COMPACT_ATOMS: atom_id res chain seq x y z
N MET A 1 -25.65 -5.48 58.22
CA MET A 1 -26.25 -5.47 56.87
C MET A 1 -25.10 -5.40 55.87
N THR A 2 -24.76 -6.55 55.30
CA THR A 2 -23.67 -6.71 54.32
C THR A 2 -24.21 -6.49 52.91
N SER A 3 -23.57 -5.61 52.16
CA SER A 3 -23.73 -5.49 50.70
C SER A 3 -22.29 -5.38 50.16
N GLY A 4 -21.78 -6.19 49.23
CA GLY A 4 -22.41 -6.94 48.17
C GLY A 4 -22.09 -6.26 46.83
N GLY A 5 -21.11 -6.77 46.08
CA GLY A 5 -20.99 -6.51 44.62
C GLY A 5 -19.66 -5.94 44.11
N ASN A 6 -18.75 -6.82 43.68
CA ASN A 6 -17.59 -6.55 42.83
C ASN A 6 -18.04 -6.33 41.37
N SER A 7 -17.54 -5.29 40.68
CA SER A 7 -17.37 -5.36 39.21
C SER A 7 -16.19 -4.50 38.76
N GLY A 8 -15.15 -5.18 38.29
CA GLY A 8 -13.95 -4.57 37.73
C GLY A 8 -14.28 -3.66 36.56
N GLN A 9 -14.19 -2.36 36.79
CA GLN A 9 -14.15 -1.36 35.73
C GLN A 9 -12.74 -1.38 35.14
N ARG A 10 -12.56 -2.30 34.20
CA ARG A 10 -11.52 -2.23 33.19
C ARG A 10 -11.56 -0.81 32.63
N ARG A 11 -10.48 -0.07 32.84
CA ARG A 11 -10.18 1.20 32.16
C ARG A 11 -10.08 0.84 30.67
N GLY A 12 -11.22 0.89 29.98
CA GLY A 12 -11.32 0.64 28.55
C GLY A 12 -10.46 1.66 27.80
N LEU A 13 -9.71 1.16 26.82
CA LEU A 13 -8.81 1.93 25.95
C LEU A 13 -9.46 3.27 25.58
N GLY A 14 -8.74 4.34 25.89
CA GLY A 14 -9.20 5.72 25.75
C GLY A 14 -9.77 6.02 24.36
N ARG A 15 -10.93 6.69 24.36
CA ARG A 15 -11.20 7.98 23.71
C ARG A 15 -10.61 8.26 22.30
N GLY A 16 -10.31 7.24 21.50
CA GLY A 16 -9.63 7.41 20.21
C GLY A 16 -10.19 6.57 19.06
N LEU A 17 -11.00 5.54 19.34
CA LEU A 17 -11.60 4.70 18.30
C LEU A 17 -12.79 5.35 17.59
N GLY A 18 -13.43 6.35 18.20
CA GLY A 18 -14.53 7.09 17.58
C GLY A 18 -14.09 8.05 16.46
N ALA A 19 -12.80 8.40 16.39
CA ALA A 19 -12.26 9.27 15.34
C ALA A 19 -11.96 8.52 14.02
N LEU A 20 -11.91 7.18 14.06
CA LEU A 20 -11.64 6.34 12.89
C LEU A 20 -12.93 5.88 12.19
N ILE A 21 -14.09 6.09 12.79
CA ILE A 21 -15.37 5.82 12.15
C ILE A 21 -15.71 7.04 11.29
N VAL A 22 -15.10 7.10 10.11
CA VAL A 22 -15.50 8.00 9.02
C VAL A 22 -16.95 7.67 8.68
N ASN A 23 -17.84 8.55 9.12
CA ASN A 23 -19.24 8.58 8.70
C ASN A 23 -19.27 8.90 7.20
N THR A 24 -19.64 7.92 6.38
CA THR A 24 -19.72 8.01 4.92
C THR A 24 -20.95 8.78 4.43
N GLN A 25 -21.26 9.92 5.03
CA GLN A 25 -22.29 10.81 4.47
C GLN A 25 -21.64 12.09 3.97
N ALA A 26 -21.44 12.09 2.64
CA ALA A 26 -20.92 13.17 1.85
C ALA A 26 -21.65 14.50 2.11
N PRO A 27 -20.91 15.61 2.00
CA PRO A 27 -21.42 16.73 1.24
C PRO A 27 -20.48 17.02 0.06
N ALA A 28 -21.10 17.15 -1.10
CA ALA A 28 -20.50 17.69 -2.31
C ALA A 28 -19.82 19.02 -1.98
N THR A 29 -18.52 19.11 -2.22
CA THR A 29 -17.81 20.39 -2.33
C THR A 29 -17.08 20.38 -3.66
N GLU A 30 -17.57 21.23 -4.55
CA GLU A 30 -17.08 21.48 -5.89
C GLU A 30 -15.69 22.12 -5.77
N VAL A 31 -14.64 21.33 -6.00
CA VAL A 31 -13.28 21.83 -6.22
C VAL A 31 -12.73 21.23 -7.51
N SER A 32 -12.55 22.11 -8.50
CA SER A 32 -11.87 21.98 -9.79
C SER A 32 -11.64 20.56 -10.32
N ALA A 33 -12.56 20.14 -11.19
CA ALA A 33 -12.68 18.80 -11.77
C ALA A 33 -11.66 18.45 -12.88
N THR A 34 -10.54 19.15 -13.04
CA THR A 34 -9.61 18.91 -14.16
C THR A 34 -8.27 18.27 -13.79
N GLU A 35 -7.88 18.23 -12.51
CA GLU A 35 -6.56 17.68 -12.11
C GLU A 35 -6.67 16.41 -11.26
N ALA A 36 -7.71 16.27 -10.43
CA ALA A 36 -7.94 15.07 -9.62
C ALA A 36 -8.52 13.88 -10.41
N ALA A 37 -9.10 14.16 -11.58
CA ALA A 37 -9.78 13.14 -12.37
C ALA A 37 -8.80 12.16 -13.07
N ASP A 38 -7.53 12.52 -13.24
CA ASP A 38 -6.55 11.67 -13.93
C ASP A 38 -5.92 10.61 -12.99
N ALA A 39 -5.64 10.99 -11.75
CA ALA A 39 -5.13 10.08 -10.73
C ALA A 39 -6.16 9.00 -10.34
N ALA A 40 -7.44 9.35 -10.29
CA ALA A 40 -8.53 8.42 -9.94
C ALA A 40 -8.90 7.44 -11.07
N ARG A 41 -8.67 7.80 -12.35
CA ARG A 41 -8.92 6.89 -13.49
C ARG A 41 -7.84 5.80 -13.66
N THR A 42 -6.72 5.93 -12.95
CA THR A 42 -5.60 4.97 -12.96
C THR A 42 -5.60 4.04 -11.75
N ALA A 43 -6.44 4.29 -10.74
CA ALA A 43 -6.65 3.35 -9.63
C ALA A 43 -7.36 2.10 -10.17
N GLY A 44 -6.65 0.97 -10.23
CA GLY A 44 -7.29 -0.33 -10.45
C GLY A 44 -8.29 -0.62 -9.34
N ALA A 45 -9.15 -1.62 -9.55
CA ALA A 45 -10.33 -1.99 -8.75
C ALA A 45 -10.17 -2.08 -7.21
N ASN A 46 -8.98 -1.91 -6.64
CA ASN A 46 -8.65 -1.99 -5.22
C ASN A 46 -7.96 -0.73 -4.64
N GLY A 47 -7.98 0.43 -5.33
CA GLY A 47 -7.30 1.64 -4.84
C GLY A 47 -5.77 1.61 -4.93
N VAL A 48 -5.22 0.61 -5.63
CA VAL A 48 -3.78 0.50 -5.92
C VAL A 48 -3.49 1.30 -7.20
N PRO A 49 -2.60 2.31 -7.15
CA PRO A 49 -2.23 3.09 -8.33
C PRO A 49 -1.37 2.23 -9.27
N ARG A 50 -1.59 2.38 -10.59
CA ARG A 50 -0.67 1.83 -11.59
C ARG A 50 0.52 2.78 -11.76
N VAL A 51 1.72 2.25 -11.66
CA VAL A 51 2.99 2.99 -11.79
C VAL A 51 3.80 2.39 -12.94
N ALA A 52 4.46 3.23 -13.73
CA ALA A 52 5.35 2.77 -14.79
C ALA A 52 6.54 2.01 -14.19
N VAL A 53 6.86 0.84 -14.74
CA VAL A 53 7.99 0.01 -14.27
C VAL A 53 9.33 0.76 -14.37
N THR A 54 9.46 1.65 -15.36
CA THR A 54 10.64 2.50 -15.57
C THR A 54 10.82 3.60 -14.52
N ALA A 55 9.78 3.93 -13.76
CA ALA A 55 9.84 4.91 -12.67
C ALA A 55 10.31 4.28 -11.34
N ILE A 56 10.49 2.95 -11.31
CA ILE A 56 10.81 2.18 -10.12
C ILE A 56 12.25 1.67 -10.20
N ALA A 57 13.00 1.83 -9.11
CA ALA A 57 14.36 1.30 -8.95
C ALA A 57 14.47 0.38 -7.72
N PRO A 58 15.45 -0.55 -7.72
CA PRO A 58 15.73 -1.37 -6.55
C PRO A 58 16.31 -0.51 -5.43
N ASN A 59 15.94 -0.80 -4.18
CA ASN A 59 16.52 -0.13 -3.02
C ASN A 59 17.93 -0.68 -2.76
N PRO A 60 18.99 0.15 -2.77
CA PRO A 60 20.38 -0.27 -2.57
C PRO A 60 20.65 -0.87 -1.18
N HIS A 61 19.77 -0.62 -0.20
CA HIS A 61 19.89 -1.14 1.16
C HIS A 61 19.21 -2.50 1.35
N GLN A 62 18.73 -3.16 0.30
CA GLN A 62 18.17 -4.51 0.45
C GLN A 62 19.28 -5.55 0.69
N PRO A 63 19.20 -6.33 1.78
CA PRO A 63 20.25 -7.30 2.13
C PRO A 63 20.26 -8.52 1.19
N ARG A 64 19.14 -8.80 0.51
CA ARG A 64 19.00 -9.94 -0.40
C ARG A 64 19.11 -9.47 -1.84
N THR A 65 20.27 -9.69 -2.45
CA THR A 65 20.56 -9.27 -3.83
C THR A 65 20.66 -10.43 -4.82
N HIS A 66 20.86 -11.65 -4.30
CA HIS A 66 21.05 -12.86 -5.09
C HIS A 66 19.75 -13.65 -5.23
N PHE A 67 19.38 -13.92 -6.49
CA PHE A 67 18.27 -14.78 -6.85
C PHE A 67 18.73 -15.77 -7.92
N GLU A 68 18.31 -17.01 -7.79
CA GLU A 68 18.53 -18.04 -8.81
C GLU A 68 17.75 -17.68 -10.07
N ARG A 69 18.41 -17.71 -11.23
CA ARG A 69 17.79 -17.33 -12.51
C ARG A 69 16.58 -18.21 -12.85
N ALA A 70 16.69 -19.52 -12.63
CA ALA A 70 15.59 -20.45 -12.87
C ALA A 70 14.33 -20.11 -12.03
N ALA A 71 14.53 -19.66 -10.78
CA ALA A 71 13.44 -19.28 -9.89
C ALA A 71 12.83 -17.89 -10.19
N LEU A 72 13.50 -17.07 -11.00
CA LEU A 72 12.93 -15.85 -11.57
C LEU A 72 12.14 -16.15 -12.83
N GLU A 73 12.66 -17.02 -13.70
CA GLU A 73 11.98 -17.45 -14.93
C GLU A 73 10.65 -18.15 -14.64
N GLU A 74 10.60 -19.05 -13.65
CA GLU A 74 9.37 -19.70 -13.20
C GLU A 74 8.35 -18.68 -12.67
N LEU A 75 8.82 -17.69 -11.89
CA LEU A 75 7.95 -16.63 -11.36
C LEU A 75 7.42 -15.74 -12.48
N ALA A 76 8.26 -15.39 -13.46
CA ALA A 76 7.87 -14.61 -14.62
C ALA A 76 6.80 -15.34 -15.46
N ALA A 77 6.96 -16.65 -15.67
CA ALA A 77 5.95 -17.49 -16.33
C ALA A 77 4.62 -17.48 -15.55
N SER A 78 4.67 -17.65 -14.23
CA SER A 78 3.48 -17.60 -13.37
C SER A 78 2.78 -16.23 -13.42
N ILE A 79 3.55 -15.13 -13.42
CA ILE A 79 3.03 -13.76 -13.54
C ILE A 79 2.41 -13.53 -14.93
N GLN A 80 2.94 -14.12 -16.00
CA GLN A 80 2.34 -14.00 -17.34
C GLN A 80 1.00 -14.71 -17.43
N GLU A 81 0.86 -15.89 -16.81
CA GLU A 81 -0.40 -16.67 -16.85
C GLU A 81 -1.48 -16.11 -15.92
N HIS A 82 -1.11 -15.75 -14.68
CA HIS A 82 -2.06 -15.41 -13.62
C HIS A 82 -2.08 -13.92 -13.27
N GLY A 83 -1.16 -13.13 -13.83
CA GLY A 83 -0.94 -11.75 -13.44
C GLY A 83 -0.20 -11.59 -12.11
N ILE A 84 -0.01 -10.34 -11.71
CA ILE A 84 0.57 -10.00 -10.40
C ILE A 84 -0.52 -10.12 -9.33
N ILE A 85 -0.55 -11.26 -8.62
CA ILE A 85 -1.53 -11.52 -7.57
C ILE A 85 -1.37 -10.58 -6.37
N GLN A 86 -0.12 -10.26 -6.02
CA GLN A 86 0.17 -9.38 -4.89
C GLN A 86 0.96 -8.15 -5.36
N PRO A 87 0.44 -6.94 -5.11
CA PRO A 87 1.09 -5.69 -5.52
C PRO A 87 2.51 -5.54 -4.98
N LEU A 88 3.31 -4.75 -5.71
CA LEU A 88 4.62 -4.30 -5.29
C LEU A 88 4.46 -3.19 -4.24
N ILE A 89 5.32 -3.19 -3.22
CA ILE A 89 5.37 -2.12 -2.23
C ILE A 89 6.53 -1.21 -2.59
N VAL A 90 6.22 0.06 -2.82
CA VAL A 90 7.20 1.09 -3.17
C VAL A 90 7.11 2.27 -2.21
N THR A 91 8.23 2.97 -2.04
CA THR A 91 8.30 4.28 -1.39
C THR A 91 8.69 5.33 -2.42
N GLN A 92 8.28 6.59 -2.24
CA GLN A 92 8.82 7.68 -3.06
C GLN A 92 10.32 7.83 -2.79
N ALA A 93 11.08 8.02 -3.86
CA ALA A 93 12.48 8.38 -3.76
C ALA A 93 12.62 9.86 -3.40
N GLU A 94 13.77 10.24 -2.84
CA GLU A 94 14.08 11.64 -2.56
C GLU A 94 14.22 12.45 -3.85
N TYR A 95 13.94 13.76 -3.75
CA TYR A 95 14.02 14.68 -4.89
C TYR A 95 15.44 14.71 -5.48
N GLY A 96 15.55 14.59 -6.81
CA GLY A 96 16.84 14.56 -7.52
C GLY A 96 17.40 13.16 -7.78
N GLN A 97 16.72 12.10 -7.33
CA GLN A 97 17.06 10.74 -7.72
C GLN A 97 16.59 10.43 -9.16
N PRO A 98 17.29 9.54 -9.89
CA PRO A 98 16.92 9.18 -11.27
C PRO A 98 15.62 8.38 -11.34
N ALA A 99 15.25 7.68 -10.27
CA ALA A 99 13.99 6.95 -10.16
C ALA A 99 13.06 7.65 -9.17
N GLN A 100 11.76 7.66 -9.48
CA GLN A 100 10.73 8.30 -8.66
C GLN A 100 10.29 7.43 -7.48
N TYR A 101 10.47 6.11 -7.59
CA TYR A 101 10.06 5.14 -6.58
C TYR A 101 11.15 4.10 -6.30
N TRP A 102 11.25 3.68 -5.05
CA TRP A 102 12.12 2.57 -4.62
C TRP A 102 11.32 1.38 -4.15
N ILE A 103 11.74 0.18 -4.55
CA ILE A 103 11.12 -1.07 -4.12
C ILE A 103 11.46 -1.35 -2.66
N VAL A 104 10.43 -1.46 -1.84
CA VAL A 104 10.53 -1.90 -0.44
C VAL A 104 10.32 -3.42 -0.36
N ALA A 105 9.37 -3.95 -1.13
CA ALA A 105 9.09 -5.38 -1.17
C ALA A 105 8.61 -5.86 -2.55
N GLY A 106 8.90 -7.12 -2.85
CA GLY A 106 8.47 -7.77 -4.08
C GLY A 106 9.47 -7.68 -5.24
N GLU A 107 10.75 -7.44 -4.96
CA GLU A 107 11.81 -7.27 -5.97
C GLU A 107 11.83 -8.38 -7.04
N ARG A 108 11.60 -9.65 -6.64
CA ARG A 108 11.55 -10.80 -7.57
C ARG A 108 10.46 -10.67 -8.65
N ARG A 109 9.39 -9.93 -8.37
CA ARG A 109 8.28 -9.69 -9.34
C ARG A 109 8.55 -8.49 -10.24
N TRP A 110 9.49 -7.63 -9.87
CA TRP A 110 9.88 -6.45 -10.66
C TRP A 110 10.98 -6.76 -11.67
N ARG A 111 11.91 -7.66 -11.31
CA ARG A 111 12.91 -8.21 -12.21
C ARG A 111 12.26 -9.06 -13.30
#